data_AF-A0A7Y3PIV2-F1
#
_entry.id   AF-A0A7Y3PIV2-F1
#
_cell.length_a   1.000
_cell.length_b   1.000
_cell.length_c   1.000
_cell.angle_alpha   90.00
_cell.angle_beta   90.00
_cell.angle_gamma   90.00
#
_symmetry.space_group_name_H-M   'P 1'
#
loop_
_entity.id
_entity.type
_entity.pdbx_description
1 polymer ?
#
loop_
_entity_poly.entity_id
_entity_poly.type
_entity_poly.pdbx_seq_one_letter_code
_entity_poly.pdbx_strand_id
1 'polypeptide(L)'
;MSCSADMSGSAQSRMKSWMEGTSLVSSSQQILTDIKNIKVSIKGDDLSSLHSLCVVLGNDVQDANGNLPSPNTAVTNELTLGYSQIYNLTISCYKATTKSQIESEVTSMNNSYAQIQDAVSVGNAIVGSN
;
A
#
# COMPACT_ATOMS: atom_id res chain seq x y z
N MET A 1 20.71 -2.28 -29.41
CA MET A 1 21.56 -2.42 -28.21
C MET A 1 20.63 -2.46 -27.02
N SER A 2 20.31 -3.66 -26.54
CA SER A 2 19.39 -3.88 -25.42
C SER A 2 20.23 -4.16 -24.18
N CYS A 3 20.32 -3.18 -23.28
CA CYS A 3 20.94 -3.36 -21.98
C CYS A 3 19.88 -3.91 -21.03
N SER A 4 19.65 -5.22 -21.09
CA SER A 4 18.95 -5.92 -20.01
C SER A 4 19.88 -5.84 -18.81
N ALA A 5 19.58 -4.95 -17.86
CA ALA A 5 20.29 -4.89 -16.59
C ALA A 5 20.36 -6.31 -16.02
N ASP A 6 21.58 -6.75 -15.70
CA ASP A 6 21.86 -8.05 -15.13
C ASP A 6 20.99 -8.28 -13.89
N MET A 7 19.90 -9.03 -14.07
CA MET A 7 19.16 -9.68 -12.99
C MET A 7 19.95 -10.90 -12.48
N SER A 8 21.27 -10.82 -12.37
CA SER A 8 22.12 -11.92 -11.91
C SER A 8 21.97 -12.08 -10.39
N GLY A 9 21.38 -13.19 -9.93
CA GLY A 9 21.19 -13.48 -8.51
C GLY A 9 20.10 -14.53 -8.25
N SER A 10 20.11 -15.16 -7.08
CA SER A 10 19.03 -16.06 -6.63
C SER A 10 17.70 -15.31 -6.53
N ALA A 11 16.58 -16.04 -6.55
CA ALA A 11 15.26 -15.43 -6.34
C ALA A 11 15.20 -14.62 -5.02
N GLN A 12 15.88 -15.08 -3.97
CA GLN A 12 16.00 -14.33 -2.71
C GLN A 12 16.71 -12.99 -2.90
N SER A 13 17.87 -12.99 -3.58
CA SER A 13 18.67 -11.76 -3.77
C SER A 13 17.93 -10.72 -4.61
N ARG A 14 17.20 -11.15 -5.63
CA ARG A 14 16.35 -10.26 -6.45
C ARG A 14 15.20 -9.68 -5.62
N MET A 15 14.53 -10.53 -4.84
CA MET A 15 13.42 -10.09 -3.99
C MET A 15 13.90 -9.09 -2.94
N LYS A 16 15.02 -9.39 -2.26
CA LYS A 16 15.63 -8.51 -1.28
C LYS A 16 15.98 -7.14 -1.86
N SER A 17 16.69 -7.13 -2.98
CA SER A 17 17.11 -5.89 -3.66
C SER A 17 15.90 -5.05 -4.09
N TRP A 18 14.84 -5.69 -4.58
CA TRP A 18 13.61 -5.00 -4.94
C TRP A 18 12.86 -4.45 -3.72
N MET A 19 12.72 -5.23 -2.64
CA MET A 19 12.06 -4.77 -1.40
C MET A 19 12.80 -3.58 -0.77
N GLU A 20 14.14 -3.62 -0.76
CA GLU A 20 14.98 -2.52 -0.28
C GLU A 20 14.90 -1.31 -1.20
N GLY A 21 15.03 -1.51 -2.52
CA GLY A 21 15.00 -0.43 -3.52
C GLY A 21 13.65 0.28 -3.63
N THR A 22 12.55 -0.41 -3.34
CA THR A 22 11.19 0.16 -3.32
C THR A 22 10.74 0.61 -1.94
N SER A 23 11.54 0.36 -0.90
CA SER A 23 11.17 0.64 0.49
C SER A 23 9.83 0.00 0.90
N LEU A 24 9.52 -1.19 0.35
CA LEU A 24 8.19 -1.82 0.45
C LEU A 24 7.65 -1.86 1.89
N VAL A 25 8.49 -2.27 2.84
CA VAL A 25 8.09 -2.44 4.24
C VAL A 25 7.71 -1.10 4.88
N SER A 26 8.52 -0.05 4.69
CA SER A 26 8.22 1.27 5.23
C SER A 26 7.04 1.93 4.52
N SER A 27 6.90 1.79 3.20
CA SER A 27 5.75 2.30 2.46
C SER A 27 4.45 1.64 2.90
N SER A 28 4.46 0.33 3.14
CA SER A 28 3.34 -0.41 3.74
C SER A 28 2.98 0.14 5.13
N GLN A 29 3.97 0.36 6.00
CA GLN A 29 3.73 0.94 7.34
C GLN A 29 3.20 2.37 7.30
N GLN A 30 3.62 3.18 6.33
CA GLN A 30 3.12 4.52 6.10
C GLN A 30 1.62 4.49 5.73
N ILE A 31 1.24 3.67 4.76
CA ILE A 31 -0.18 3.45 4.37
C ILE A 31 -1.04 3.08 5.59
N LEU A 32 -0.59 2.15 6.44
CA LEU A 32 -1.31 1.81 7.67
C LEU A 32 -1.41 2.98 8.65
N THR A 33 -0.35 3.78 8.75
CA THR A 33 -0.30 4.95 9.62
C THR A 33 -1.31 5.99 9.16
N ASP A 34 -1.44 6.24 7.86
CA ASP A 34 -2.41 7.19 7.33
C ASP A 34 -3.86 6.71 7.47
N ILE A 35 -4.12 5.41 7.26
CA ILE A 35 -5.44 4.81 7.57
C ILE A 35 -5.80 5.04 9.05
N LYS A 36 -4.84 4.88 9.97
CA LYS A 36 -5.05 5.13 11.41
C LYS A 36 -5.23 6.61 11.70
N ASN A 37 -4.48 7.49 11.03
CA ASN A 37 -4.60 8.94 11.20
C ASN A 37 -6.00 9.41 10.80
N ILE A 38 -6.52 8.97 9.64
CA ILE A 38 -7.91 9.26 9.24
C ILE A 38 -8.87 8.77 10.32
N LYS A 39 -8.70 7.53 10.83
CA LYS A 39 -9.55 6.97 11.87
C LYS A 39 -9.58 7.80 13.16
N VAL A 40 -8.43 8.28 13.62
CA VAL A 40 -8.32 9.12 14.82
C VAL A 40 -8.96 10.49 14.57
N SER A 41 -8.67 11.08 13.41
CA SER A 41 -9.17 12.37 12.97
C SER A 41 -10.69 12.44 12.87
N ILE A 42 -11.39 11.34 12.57
CA ILE A 42 -12.88 11.32 12.51
C ILE A 42 -13.51 11.90 13.79
N LYS A 43 -12.89 11.66 14.95
CA LYS A 43 -13.40 12.10 16.26
C LYS A 43 -13.25 13.60 16.49
N GLY A 44 -12.20 14.22 15.96
CA GLY A 44 -11.83 15.61 16.26
C GLY A 44 -12.14 16.59 15.12
N ASP A 45 -12.03 16.15 13.87
CA ASP A 45 -11.83 17.06 12.75
C ASP A 45 -13.11 17.43 12.00
N ASP A 46 -13.05 18.54 11.27
CA ASP A 46 -14.03 18.85 10.23
C ASP A 46 -13.84 17.95 9.01
N LEU A 47 -14.85 17.91 8.14
CA LEU A 47 -14.86 17.03 6.97
C LEU A 47 -13.74 17.37 5.96
N SER A 48 -13.30 18.63 5.89
CA SER A 48 -12.30 19.09 4.93
C SER A 48 -10.89 18.58 5.27
N SER A 49 -10.58 18.51 6.56
CA SER A 49 -9.32 17.92 7.04
C SER A 49 -9.28 16.42 6.75
N LEU A 50 -10.40 15.73 6.95
CA LEU A 50 -10.53 14.31 6.59
C LEU A 50 -10.33 14.07 5.09
N HIS A 51 -10.92 14.91 4.23
CA HIS A 51 -10.72 14.83 2.78
C HIS A 51 -9.24 14.98 2.40
N SER A 52 -8.53 15.89 3.05
CA SER A 52 -7.09 16.08 2.81
C SER A 52 -6.29 14.82 3.18
N LEU A 53 -6.62 14.17 4.30
CA LEU A 53 -6.00 12.91 4.69
C LEU A 53 -6.33 11.76 3.72
N CYS A 54 -7.57 11.70 3.19
CA CYS A 54 -7.91 10.73 2.15
C CYS A 54 -7.04 10.93 0.89
N VAL A 55 -6.78 12.18 0.49
CA VAL A 55 -5.93 12.50 -0.66
C VAL A 55 -4.47 12.09 -0.43
N VAL A 56 -3.91 12.39 0.75
CA VAL A 56 -2.53 12.00 1.10
C VAL A 56 -2.38 10.48 1.02
N LEU A 57 -3.29 9.72 1.65
CA LEU A 57 -3.28 8.26 1.56
C LEU A 57 -3.40 7.77 0.11
N GLY A 58 -4.24 8.41 -0.71
CA GLY A 58 -4.38 8.08 -2.13
C GLY A 58 -3.07 8.23 -2.91
N ASN A 59 -2.33 9.31 -2.66
CA ASN A 59 -1.03 9.55 -3.29
C ASN A 59 0.01 8.49 -2.84
N ASP A 60 0.09 8.21 -1.55
CA ASP A 60 1.05 7.22 -1.01
C ASP A 60 0.80 5.82 -1.59
N VAL A 61 -0.46 5.44 -1.74
CA VAL A 61 -0.85 4.18 -2.37
C VAL A 61 -0.52 4.16 -3.86
N GLN A 62 -0.75 5.28 -4.57
CA GLN A 62 -0.42 5.39 -5.98
C GLN A 62 1.10 5.29 -6.22
N ASP A 63 1.89 5.98 -5.41
CA ASP A 63 3.35 5.96 -5.45
C ASP A 63 3.89 4.56 -5.13
N ALA A 64 3.34 3.88 -4.11
CA ALA A 64 3.69 2.51 -3.79
C ALA A 64 3.34 1.54 -4.94
N ASN A 65 2.19 1.71 -5.59
CA ASN A 65 1.77 0.92 -6.74
C ASN A 65 2.67 1.16 -7.97
N GLY A 66 3.25 2.35 -8.11
CA GLY A 66 4.21 2.69 -9.17
C GLY A 66 5.51 1.88 -9.13
N ASN A 67 5.81 1.23 -8.00
CA ASN A 67 6.99 0.37 -7.83
C ASN A 67 6.78 -1.09 -8.30
N LEU A 68 5.58 -1.43 -8.77
CA LEU A 68 5.28 -2.74 -9.35
C LEU A 68 5.73 -2.82 -10.82
N PRO A 69 6.07 -4.02 -11.33
CA PRO A 69 5.96 -5.33 -10.68
C PRO A 69 7.14 -5.67 -9.76
N SER A 70 6.91 -6.60 -8.84
CA SER A 70 7.99 -7.24 -8.07
C SER A 70 8.58 -8.44 -8.83
N PRO A 71 9.76 -8.95 -8.43
CA PRO A 71 10.33 -10.18 -8.97
C PRO A 71 9.49 -11.44 -8.74
N ASN A 72 8.49 -11.39 -7.84
CA ASN A 72 7.58 -12.50 -7.55
C ASN A 72 6.15 -12.14 -8.02
N THR A 73 5.54 -13.00 -8.83
CA THR A 73 4.20 -12.75 -9.38
C THR A 73 3.10 -12.75 -8.32
N ALA A 74 3.20 -13.61 -7.29
CA ALA A 74 2.22 -13.62 -6.20
C ALA A 74 2.26 -12.31 -5.40
N VAL A 75 3.45 -11.83 -5.05
CA VAL A 75 3.62 -10.52 -4.38
C VAL A 75 3.07 -9.39 -5.25
N THR A 76 3.35 -9.40 -6.55
CA THR A 76 2.82 -8.39 -7.48
C THR A 76 1.29 -8.39 -7.50
N ASN A 77 0.66 -9.55 -7.56
CA ASN A 77 -0.80 -9.67 -7.61
C ASN A 77 -1.45 -9.17 -6.32
N GLU A 78 -0.96 -9.60 -5.16
CA GLU A 78 -1.50 -9.17 -3.85
C GLU A 78 -1.33 -7.66 -3.65
N LEU A 79 -0.16 -7.11 -3.98
CA LEU A 79 0.07 -5.66 -3.90
C LEU A 79 -0.81 -4.88 -4.87
N THR A 80 -0.98 -5.35 -6.11
CA THR A 80 -1.85 -4.70 -7.10
C THR A 80 -3.29 -4.65 -6.60
N LEU A 81 -3.80 -5.76 -6.05
CA LEU A 81 -5.15 -5.83 -5.51
C LEU A 81 -5.31 -4.90 -4.30
N GLY A 82 -4.42 -5.00 -3.32
CA GLY A 82 -4.45 -4.19 -2.11
C GLY A 82 -4.36 -2.69 -2.39
N TYR A 83 -3.37 -2.27 -3.19
CA TYR A 83 -3.21 -0.87 -3.56
C TYR A 83 -4.39 -0.35 -4.38
N SER A 84 -4.85 -1.08 -5.39
CA SER A 84 -6.00 -0.64 -6.20
C SER A 84 -7.26 -0.50 -5.36
N GLN A 85 -7.50 -1.42 -4.43
CA GLN A 85 -8.68 -1.37 -3.58
C GLN A 85 -8.60 -0.18 -2.60
N ILE A 86 -7.46 0.01 -1.91
CA ILE A 86 -7.30 1.17 -1.02
C ILE A 86 -7.39 2.47 -1.81
N TYR A 87 -6.78 2.59 -2.99
CA TYR A 87 -6.89 3.78 -3.82
C TYR A 87 -8.35 4.11 -4.17
N ASN A 88 -9.14 3.13 -4.61
CA ASN A 88 -10.56 3.34 -4.87
C ASN A 88 -11.33 3.79 -3.61
N LEU A 89 -11.00 3.22 -2.45
CA LEU A 89 -11.58 3.64 -1.17
C LEU A 89 -11.16 5.06 -0.79
N THR A 90 -9.94 5.51 -1.15
CA THR A 90 -9.52 6.91 -0.89
C THR A 90 -10.31 7.91 -1.73
N ILE A 91 -10.67 7.55 -2.96
CA ILE A 91 -11.56 8.37 -3.81
C ILE A 91 -12.96 8.45 -3.18
N SER A 92 -13.48 7.32 -2.66
CA SER A 92 -14.77 7.31 -1.95
C SER A 92 -14.72 8.14 -0.67
N CYS A 93 -13.65 7.99 0.12
CA CYS A 93 -13.35 8.75 1.33
C CYS A 93 -13.31 10.26 1.07
N TYR A 94 -12.65 10.70 -0.01
CA TYR A 94 -12.61 12.10 -0.41
C TYR A 94 -13.99 12.64 -0.85
N LYS A 95 -14.80 11.82 -1.50
CA LYS A 95 -16.16 12.20 -1.96
C LYS A 95 -17.22 12.12 -0.86
N ALA A 96 -16.90 11.50 0.28
CA ALA A 96 -17.82 11.33 1.38
C ALA A 96 -18.32 12.68 1.90
N THR A 97 -19.61 12.75 2.17
CA THR A 97 -20.28 13.97 2.68
C THR A 97 -20.56 13.90 4.18
N THR A 98 -20.34 12.73 4.79
CA THR A 98 -20.51 12.52 6.23
C THR A 98 -19.31 11.80 6.83
N LYS A 99 -19.08 12.01 8.13
CA LYS A 99 -18.07 11.28 8.90
C LYS A 99 -18.33 9.78 8.94
N SER A 100 -19.59 9.36 8.99
CA SER A 100 -19.97 7.94 9.01
C SER A 100 -19.62 7.22 7.70
N GLN A 101 -19.71 7.91 6.56
CA GLN A 101 -19.24 7.38 5.28
C GLN A 101 -17.73 7.18 5.33
N ILE A 102 -16.97 8.19 5.77
CA ILE A 102 -15.51 8.08 5.93
C ILE A 102 -15.14 6.93 6.88
N GLU A 103 -15.85 6.76 7.99
CA GLU A 103 -15.62 5.66 8.93
C GLU A 103 -15.84 4.28 8.29
N SER A 104 -16.86 4.14 7.44
CA SER A 104 -17.09 2.93 6.65
C SER A 104 -15.95 2.67 5.68
N GLU A 105 -15.48 3.70 4.96
CA GLU A 105 -14.38 3.55 4.00
C GLU A 105 -13.06 3.18 4.71
N VAL A 106 -12.74 3.83 5.83
CA VAL A 106 -11.55 3.51 6.64
C VAL A 106 -11.60 2.09 7.20
N THR A 107 -12.78 1.57 7.51
CA THR A 107 -12.96 0.17 7.90
C THR A 107 -12.63 -0.76 6.73
N SER A 108 -13.14 -0.47 5.54
CA SER A 108 -12.81 -1.20 4.32
C SER A 108 -11.32 -1.12 3.97
N MET A 109 -10.69 0.05 4.14
CA MET A 109 -9.24 0.23 3.89
C MET A 109 -8.41 -0.64 4.80
N ASN A 110 -8.75 -0.73 6.09
CA ASN A 110 -8.06 -1.62 7.03
C ASN A 110 -8.18 -3.09 6.62
N ASN A 111 -9.35 -3.51 6.11
CA ASN A 111 -9.54 -4.88 5.62
C ASN A 111 -8.71 -5.14 4.36
N SER A 112 -8.66 -4.19 3.42
CA SER A 112 -7.83 -4.31 2.20
C SER A 112 -6.34 -4.25 2.47
N TYR A 113 -5.92 -3.55 3.53
CA TYR A 113 -4.52 -3.50 3.95
C TYR A 113 -3.97 -4.88 4.35
N ALA A 114 -4.83 -5.83 4.74
CA ALA A 114 -4.43 -7.22 4.98
C ALA A 114 -3.73 -7.85 3.75
N GLN A 115 -4.19 -7.56 2.52
CA GLN A 115 -3.54 -8.06 1.30
C GLN A 115 -2.13 -7.51 1.12
N ILE A 116 -1.92 -6.24 1.47
CA ILE A 116 -0.57 -5.63 1.46
C ILE A 116 0.32 -6.29 2.51
N GLN A 117 -0.22 -6.59 3.71
CA GLN A 117 0.53 -7.30 4.74
C GLN A 117 0.89 -8.73 4.34
N ASP A 118 -0.02 -9.44 3.68
CA ASP A 118 0.23 -10.79 3.17
C ASP A 118 1.35 -10.75 2.12
N ALA A 119 1.31 -9.79 1.20
CA ALA A 119 2.36 -9.61 0.20
C ALA A 119 3.74 -9.29 0.83
N VAL A 120 3.77 -8.43 1.85
CA VAL A 120 5.00 -8.14 2.63
C VAL A 120 5.49 -9.40 3.33
N SER A 121 4.60 -10.21 3.90
CA SER A 121 4.93 -11.46 4.58
C SER A 121 5.50 -12.50 3.62
N VAL A 122 4.91 -12.64 2.42
CA VAL A 122 5.44 -13.49 1.35
C VAL A 122 6.82 -13.01 0.90
N GLY A 123 7.00 -11.71 0.69
CA GLY A 123 8.30 -11.14 0.34
C GLY A 123 9.38 -11.45 1.39
N ASN A 124 9.07 -11.22 2.67
CA ASN A 124 9.97 -11.56 3.78
C ASN A 124 10.29 -13.06 3.84
N ALA A 125 9.30 -13.93 3.60
CA ALA A 125 9.53 -15.37 3.58
C ALA A 125 10.46 -15.79 2.44
N ILE A 126 10.34 -15.18 1.26
CA ILE A 126 11.26 -15.42 0.13
C ILE A 126 12.68 -14.97 0.48
N VAL A 127 12.84 -13.80 1.11
CA VAL A 127 14.16 -13.27 1.52
C VAL A 127 14.79 -14.12 2.63
N GLY A 128 14.00 -14.66 3.56
CA GLY A 128 14.45 -15.46 4.69
C GLY A 128 14.58 -16.97 4.44
N SER A 129 14.12 -17.47 3.29
CA SER A 129 14.30 -18.88 2.91
C SER A 129 15.76 -19.10 2.51
N ASN A 130 16.49 -19.98 3.19
CA ASN A 130 17.86 -20.40 2.83
C ASN A 130 17.84 -21.55 1.83
#